data_AF-A0A1F9WYX2-F1
#
_entry.id   AF-A0A1F9WYX2-F1
#
_cell.length_a   1.000
_cell.length_b   1.000
_cell.length_c   1.000
_cell.angle_alpha   90.00
_cell.angle_beta   90.00
_cell.angle_gamma   90.00
#
_symmetry.space_group_name_H-M   'P 1'
#
loop_
_entity.id
_entity.type
_entity.pdbx_description
1 polymer ?
#
loop_
_entity_poly.entity_id
_entity_poly.type
_entity_poly.pdbx_seq_one_letter_code
_entity_poly.pdbx_strand_id
1 'polypeptide(L)'
;MHQFLENTFNTRKQSTKHLRFTQLKAFFNFCINILNINIQNPCCTLLLNKTYRINRPVYRTIVSKELIDEIIYKTTKTRDRLLLEIQARSGLRIGEALNLCPKHIKDRRIKIESPKSRKDFEFAYLPSNIADKLKQYITQNQISTDQKIFNLSYAGARNIIRKAGQQLGVALKPHDLRRYSASFASRNGVPLEVVSKVILRHQNLVTTQVYLGKISEEEALRWVDSLHNR
;
A
#
# COMPACT_ATOMS: atom_id res chain seq x y z
N MET A 1 2.35 9.74 34.38
CA MET A 1 2.16 9.39 32.95
C MET A 1 3.42 9.54 32.11
N HIS A 2 4.11 10.69 32.16
CA HIS A 2 5.34 10.91 31.36
C HIS A 2 6.41 9.84 31.60
N GLN A 3 6.83 9.62 32.85
CA GLN A 3 7.82 8.59 33.22
C GLN A 3 7.40 7.18 32.77
N PHE A 4 6.11 6.83 32.88
CA PHE A 4 5.60 5.55 32.40
C PHE A 4 5.78 5.39 30.89
N LEU A 5 5.39 6.40 30.10
CA LEU A 5 5.51 6.38 28.64
C LEU A 5 6.98 6.37 28.19
N GLU A 6 7.84 7.07 28.93
CA GLU A 6 9.29 7.10 28.70
C GLU A 6 9.89 5.72 28.96
N ASN A 7 9.73 5.17 30.17
CA ASN A 7 10.29 3.85 30.54
C ASN A 7 9.78 2.73 29.63
N THR A 8 8.50 2.77 29.23
CA THR A 8 7.91 1.68 28.44
C THR A 8 8.27 1.78 26.95
N PHE A 9 8.45 3.00 26.42
CA PHE A 9 8.52 3.21 24.97
C PHE A 9 9.80 3.86 24.48
N ASN A 10 10.78 4.20 25.33
CA ASN A 10 11.94 5.02 24.92
C ASN A 10 12.68 4.45 23.70
N THR A 11 12.84 3.13 23.65
CA THR A 11 13.57 2.41 22.60
C THR A 11 12.76 2.20 21.31
N ARG A 12 11.49 2.60 21.27
CA ARG A 12 10.59 2.39 20.12
C ARG A 12 10.63 3.56 19.15
N LYS A 13 10.32 3.27 17.88
CA LYS A 13 10.17 4.29 16.84
C LYS A 13 9.06 5.28 17.20
N GLN A 14 9.23 6.54 16.83
CA GLN A 14 8.28 7.62 17.14
C GLN A 14 6.84 7.34 16.67
N SER A 15 6.67 6.66 15.53
CA SER A 15 5.34 6.23 15.06
C SER A 15 4.65 5.26 16.04
N THR A 16 5.43 4.36 16.65
CA THR A 16 4.94 3.41 17.65
C THR A 16 4.67 4.12 18.98
N LYS A 17 5.54 5.06 19.37
CA LYS A 17 5.33 5.94 20.54
C LYS A 17 4.00 6.71 20.40
N HIS A 18 3.77 7.35 19.26
CA HIS A 18 2.54 8.09 18.95
C HIS A 18 1.28 7.20 18.97
N LEU A 19 1.33 6.01 18.34
CA LEU A 19 0.19 5.08 18.33
C LEU A 19 -0.22 4.67 19.75
N ARG A 20 0.75 4.26 20.57
CA ARG A 20 0.49 3.82 21.95
C ARG A 20 -0.02 4.96 22.83
N PHE A 21 0.55 6.16 22.68
CA PHE A 21 0.04 7.36 23.34
C PHE A 21 -1.42 7.65 22.96
N THR A 22 -1.76 7.54 21.67
CA THR A 22 -3.13 7.76 21.17
C THR A 22 -4.12 6.73 21.73
N GLN A 23 -3.71 5.46 21.81
CA GLN A 23 -4.51 4.40 22.42
C GLN A 23 -4.77 4.64 23.92
N LEU A 24 -3.73 5.03 24.67
CA LEU A 24 -3.86 5.36 26.10
C LEU A 24 -4.76 6.57 26.31
N LYS A 25 -4.59 7.61 25.50
CA LYS A 25 -5.46 8.80 25.53
C LYS A 25 -6.92 8.43 25.27
N ALA A 26 -7.19 7.57 24.29
CA ALA A 26 -8.52 7.07 23.97
C ALA A 26 -9.12 6.22 25.10
N PHE A 27 -8.31 5.36 25.72
CA PHE A 27 -8.72 4.55 26.87
C PHE A 27 -9.14 5.43 28.06
N PHE A 28 -8.32 6.42 28.45
CA PHE A 28 -8.69 7.34 29.53
C PHE A 28 -9.93 8.17 29.19
N ASN A 29 -10.08 8.62 27.93
CA ASN A 29 -11.30 9.29 27.49
C ASN A 29 -12.53 8.38 27.59
N PHE A 30 -12.41 7.09 27.27
CA PHE A 30 -13.50 6.13 27.45
C PHE A 30 -13.87 5.98 28.93
N CYS A 31 -12.89 5.80 29.81
CA CYS A 31 -13.13 5.69 31.26
C CYS A 31 -13.79 6.95 31.84
N ILE A 32 -13.37 8.13 31.43
CA ILE A 32 -13.93 9.40 31.92
C ILE A 32 -15.34 9.62 31.37
N ASN A 33 -15.52 9.46 30.05
CA ASN A 33 -16.75 9.87 29.39
C ASN A 33 -17.87 8.82 29.42
N ILE A 34 -17.52 7.53 29.46
CA ILE A 34 -18.49 6.42 29.42
C ILE A 34 -18.64 5.77 30.78
N LEU A 35 -17.55 5.57 31.52
CA LEU A 35 -17.58 4.97 32.85
C LEU A 35 -17.73 6.02 33.98
N ASN A 36 -17.85 7.31 33.63
CA ASN A 36 -18.01 8.43 34.56
C ASN A 36 -16.94 8.49 35.66
N ILE A 37 -15.70 8.05 35.36
CA ILE A 37 -14.60 8.14 36.31
C ILE A 37 -14.14 9.59 36.42
N ASN A 38 -14.25 10.16 37.63
CA ASN A 38 -13.86 11.54 37.90
C ASN A 38 -12.34 11.70 38.06
N ILE A 39 -11.63 11.61 36.94
CA ILE A 39 -10.19 11.89 36.85
C ILE A 39 -9.90 12.82 35.68
N GLN A 40 -8.84 13.63 35.79
CA GLN A 40 -8.33 14.34 34.63
C GLN A 40 -7.55 13.37 33.73
N ASN A 41 -7.72 13.49 32.41
CA ASN A 41 -7.00 12.62 31.48
C ASN A 41 -5.49 12.86 31.59
N PRO A 42 -4.70 11.88 32.06
CA PRO A 42 -3.28 12.04 32.31
C PRO A 42 -2.45 12.17 31.02
N CYS A 43 -3.06 11.92 29.87
CA CYS A 43 -2.46 12.06 28.53
C CYS A 43 -2.73 13.43 27.89
N CYS A 44 -3.53 14.32 28.49
CA CYS A 44 -3.92 15.59 27.87
C CYS A 44 -2.92 16.74 28.09
N THR A 45 -1.78 16.52 28.76
CA THR A 45 -0.78 17.57 28.97
C THR A 45 -0.11 18.02 27.65
N LEU A 46 0.13 19.33 27.53
CA LEU A 46 0.75 19.95 26.35
C LEU A 46 2.12 19.34 26.02
N LEU A 47 2.92 19.04 27.05
CA LEU A 47 4.22 18.38 26.91
C LEU A 47 4.08 17.03 26.19
N LEU A 48 3.15 16.17 26.64
CA LEU A 48 2.94 14.85 26.03
C LEU A 48 2.44 14.95 24.59
N ASN A 49 1.52 15.87 24.29
CA ASN A 49 1.06 16.05 22.91
C ASN A 49 2.20 16.47 21.96
N LYS A 50 3.14 17.31 22.42
CA LYS A 50 4.32 17.69 21.63
C LYS A 50 5.32 16.53 21.48
N THR A 51 5.62 15.84 22.58
CA THR A 51 6.59 14.73 22.61
C THR A 51 6.13 13.54 21.77
N TYR A 52 4.83 13.22 21.79
CA TYR A 52 4.24 12.09 21.07
C TYR A 52 3.52 12.52 19.79
N ARG A 53 3.99 13.58 19.12
CA ARG A 53 3.42 14.05 17.85
C ARG A 53 3.60 13.05 16.71
N ILE A 54 2.71 13.14 15.71
CA ILE A 54 2.82 12.40 14.45
C ILE A 54 4.14 12.76 13.78
N ASN A 55 4.91 11.74 13.40
CA ASN A 55 6.09 11.96 12.57
C ASN A 55 5.69 12.42 11.18
N ARG A 56 6.39 13.43 10.64
CA ARG A 56 6.27 13.79 9.22
C ARG A 56 6.54 12.56 8.36
N PRO A 57 5.79 12.35 7.27
CA PRO A 57 5.99 11.20 6.40
C PRO A 57 7.41 11.23 5.84
N VAL A 58 8.21 10.21 6.16
CA VAL A 58 9.53 10.03 5.54
C VAL A 58 9.29 9.55 4.11
N TYR A 59 9.77 10.33 3.13
CA TYR A 59 9.85 9.91 1.74
C TYR A 59 10.75 8.67 1.68
N ARG A 60 10.17 7.50 1.39
CA ARG A 60 10.96 6.28 1.17
C ARG A 60 11.41 6.25 -0.27
N THR A 61 12.63 5.77 -0.48
CA THR A 61 13.19 5.47 -1.80
C THR A 61 12.20 4.61 -2.58
N ILE A 62 11.75 5.13 -3.72
CA ILE A 62 10.89 4.42 -4.65
C ILE A 62 11.77 3.48 -5.46
N VAL A 63 11.35 2.23 -5.61
CA VAL A 63 12.06 1.24 -6.43
C VAL A 63 11.98 1.65 -7.90
N SER A 64 13.10 1.61 -8.62
CA SER A 64 13.14 1.97 -10.04
C SER A 64 12.36 0.98 -10.91
N LYS A 65 11.96 1.41 -12.11
CA LYS A 65 11.20 0.58 -13.05
C LYS A 65 12.01 -0.63 -13.48
N GLU A 66 13.28 -0.41 -13.81
CA GLU A 66 14.22 -1.40 -14.31
C GLU A 66 14.38 -2.54 -13.29
N LEU A 67 14.52 -2.17 -12.01
CA LEU A 67 14.66 -3.12 -10.93
C LEU A 67 13.38 -3.93 -10.71
N ILE A 68 12.20 -3.31 -10.76
CA ILE A 68 10.93 -4.05 -10.65
C ILE A 68 10.75 -5.01 -11.82
N ASP A 69 11.06 -4.57 -13.03
CA ASP A 69 10.94 -5.37 -14.24
C ASP A 69 11.91 -6.58 -14.18
N GLU A 70 13.13 -6.38 -13.68
CA GLU A 70 14.10 -7.45 -13.46
C GLU A 70 13.65 -8.44 -12.36
N ILE A 71 13.08 -7.97 -11.25
CA ILE A 71 12.52 -8.84 -10.20
C ILE A 71 11.40 -9.72 -10.76
N ILE A 72 10.50 -9.13 -11.55
CA ILE A 72 9.41 -9.87 -12.20
C ILE A 72 9.98 -10.89 -13.18
N TYR A 73 10.95 -10.50 -14.00
CA TYR A 73 11.59 -11.38 -14.99
C TYR A 73 12.30 -12.57 -14.36
N LYS A 74 13.08 -12.36 -13.29
CA LYS A 74 13.82 -13.42 -12.57
C LYS A 74 12.92 -14.34 -11.75
N THR A 75 11.66 -13.98 -11.52
CA THR A 75 10.71 -14.83 -10.80
C THR A 75 10.23 -15.97 -11.71
N THR A 76 10.76 -17.18 -11.50
CA THR A 76 10.53 -18.35 -12.36
C THR A 76 9.13 -18.93 -12.21
N LYS A 77 8.57 -18.97 -10.99
CA LYS A 77 7.25 -19.53 -10.74
C LYS A 77 6.16 -18.63 -11.31
N THR A 78 5.39 -19.14 -12.27
CA THR A 78 4.31 -18.39 -12.96
C THR A 78 3.33 -17.72 -11.99
N ARG A 79 2.87 -18.45 -10.96
CA ARG A 79 1.99 -17.92 -9.92
C ARG A 79 2.58 -16.72 -9.20
N ASP A 80 3.84 -16.83 -8.78
CA ASP A 80 4.52 -15.83 -7.98
C ASP A 80 4.82 -14.59 -8.84
N ARG A 81 5.24 -14.81 -10.10
CA ARG A 81 5.44 -13.76 -11.10
C ARG A 81 4.16 -12.97 -11.36
N LEU A 82 3.04 -13.67 -11.55
CA LEU A 82 1.74 -13.04 -11.79
C LEU A 82 1.26 -12.23 -10.57
N LEU A 83 1.50 -12.70 -9.35
CA LEU A 83 1.22 -11.97 -8.12
C LEU A 83 2.03 -10.65 -8.02
N LEU A 84 3.30 -10.69 -8.45
CA LEU A 84 4.16 -9.50 -8.51
C LEU A 84 3.67 -8.52 -9.59
N GLU A 85 3.40 -9.00 -10.81
CA GLU A 85 2.90 -8.19 -11.93
C GLU A 85 1.60 -7.47 -11.55
N ILE A 86 0.62 -8.18 -10.99
CA ILE A 86 -0.67 -7.61 -10.62
C ILE A 86 -0.52 -6.51 -9.56
N GLN A 87 0.31 -6.71 -8.53
CA GLN A 87 0.54 -5.66 -7.52
C GLN A 87 1.32 -4.47 -8.07
N ALA A 88 2.35 -4.72 -8.88
CA ALA A 88 3.23 -3.67 -9.42
C ALA A 88 2.55 -2.81 -10.49
N ARG A 89 1.65 -3.40 -11.29
CA ARG A 89 1.05 -2.73 -12.44
C ARG A 89 -0.37 -2.21 -12.17
N SER A 90 -1.13 -2.92 -11.36
CA SER A 90 -2.56 -2.61 -11.11
C SER A 90 -2.78 -2.01 -9.71
N GLY A 91 -1.71 -1.85 -8.94
CA GLY A 91 -1.75 -1.25 -7.61
C GLY A 91 -2.73 -1.97 -6.69
N LEU A 92 -2.78 -3.30 -6.68
CA LEU A 92 -3.59 -4.08 -5.73
C LEU A 92 -2.93 -4.13 -4.35
N ARG A 93 -3.72 -4.13 -3.27
CA ARG A 93 -3.18 -4.46 -1.93
C ARG A 93 -2.92 -5.96 -1.93
N ILE A 94 -1.89 -6.42 -1.22
CA ILE A 94 -1.60 -7.85 -1.15
C ILE A 94 -2.79 -8.68 -0.65
N GLY A 95 -3.56 -8.16 0.32
CA GLY A 95 -4.77 -8.84 0.81
C GLY A 95 -5.86 -8.95 -0.26
N GLU A 96 -6.00 -7.93 -1.11
CA GLU A 96 -6.94 -7.94 -2.25
C GLU A 96 -6.50 -8.97 -3.30
N ALA A 97 -5.19 -8.99 -3.63
CA ALA A 97 -4.63 -9.96 -4.57
C ALA A 97 -4.79 -11.40 -4.07
N LEU A 98 -4.56 -11.66 -2.78
CA LEU A 98 -4.69 -13.00 -2.19
C LEU A 98 -6.13 -13.50 -2.08
N ASN A 99 -7.11 -12.61 -2.04
CA ASN A 99 -8.54 -12.97 -2.00
C ASN A 99 -9.19 -12.96 -3.39
N LEU A 100 -8.39 -12.84 -4.46
CA LEU A 100 -8.90 -12.84 -5.82
C LEU A 100 -9.34 -14.26 -6.24
N CYS A 101 -10.58 -14.37 -6.72
CA CYS A 101 -11.18 -15.58 -7.29
C CYS A 101 -11.58 -15.30 -8.75
N PRO A 102 -11.68 -16.31 -9.62
CA PRO A 102 -12.08 -16.11 -11.02
C PRO A 102 -13.41 -15.38 -11.18
N LYS A 103 -14.39 -15.61 -10.30
CA LYS A 103 -15.68 -14.90 -10.32
C LYS A 103 -15.60 -13.38 -10.18
N HIS A 104 -14.50 -12.86 -9.61
CA HIS A 104 -14.29 -11.42 -9.44
C HIS A 104 -13.77 -10.74 -10.71
N ILE A 105 -13.34 -11.52 -11.70
CA ILE A 105 -12.66 -11.02 -12.90
C ILE A 105 -13.67 -10.99 -14.04
N LYS A 106 -13.91 -9.78 -14.58
CA LYS A 106 -14.68 -9.58 -15.81
C LYS A 106 -13.85 -8.75 -16.78
N ASP A 107 -13.37 -9.40 -17.84
CA ASP A 107 -12.43 -8.82 -18.81
C ASP A 107 -11.16 -8.29 -18.12
N ARG A 108 -10.96 -6.98 -18.17
CA ARG A 108 -9.85 -6.26 -17.53
C ARG A 108 -10.21 -5.69 -16.16
N ARG A 109 -11.39 -5.98 -15.63
CA ARG A 109 -11.89 -5.44 -14.36
C ARG A 109 -11.86 -6.51 -13.28
N ILE A 110 -11.33 -6.14 -12.12
CA ILE A 110 -11.39 -6.91 -10.89
C ILE A 110 -12.38 -6.24 -9.95
N LYS A 111 -13.43 -6.95 -9.56
CA LYS A 111 -14.32 -6.54 -8.48
C LYS A 111 -13.66 -6.89 -7.14
N ILE A 112 -13.40 -5.88 -6.31
CA ILE A 112 -12.90 -6.03 -4.95
C ILE A 112 -14.10 -5.91 -4.02
N GLU A 113 -14.43 -6.99 -3.34
CA GLU A 113 -15.52 -7.03 -2.35
C GLU A 113 -14.95 -6.67 -0.97
N SER A 114 -15.72 -5.92 -0.17
CA SER A 114 -15.30 -5.43 1.16
C SER A 114 -13.96 -4.65 1.18
N PRO A 115 -13.78 -3.62 0.32
CA PRO A 115 -12.60 -2.78 0.38
C PRO A 115 -12.52 -2.04 1.74
N LYS A 116 -11.28 -1.71 2.17
CA LYS A 116 -11.03 -0.94 3.42
C LYS A 116 -11.75 0.41 3.47
N SER A 117 -12.28 0.83 2.33
CA SER A 117 -12.93 2.09 2.05
C SER A 117 -14.37 2.19 2.60
N ARG A 118 -14.88 1.16 3.32
CA ARG A 118 -16.28 1.04 3.78
C ARG A 118 -17.32 1.11 2.66
N LYS A 119 -16.90 0.96 1.40
CA LYS A 119 -17.78 0.78 0.25
C LYS A 119 -18.10 -0.70 0.10
N ASP A 120 -19.24 -1.04 -0.51
CA ASP A 120 -19.62 -2.44 -0.74
C ASP A 120 -18.65 -3.13 -1.71
N PHE A 121 -18.25 -2.42 -2.76
CA PHE A 121 -17.26 -2.88 -3.72
C PHE A 121 -16.47 -1.73 -4.34
N GLU A 122 -15.29 -2.06 -4.87
CA GLU A 122 -14.47 -1.19 -5.71
C GLU A 122 -13.96 -1.97 -6.92
N PHE A 123 -13.63 -1.25 -8.00
CA PHE A 123 -13.00 -1.87 -9.17
C PHE A 123 -11.51 -1.56 -9.22
N ALA A 124 -10.72 -2.58 -9.54
CA ALA A 124 -9.35 -2.43 -10.02
C ALA A 124 -9.27 -2.82 -11.50
N TYR A 125 -8.31 -2.25 -12.21
CA TYR A 125 -8.16 -2.43 -13.66
C TYR A 125 -6.82 -3.07 -13.96
N LEU A 126 -6.83 -4.08 -14.83
CA LEU A 126 -5.65 -4.78 -15.32
C LEU A 126 -5.25 -4.27 -16.71
N PRO A 127 -3.96 -4.09 -16.98
CA PRO A 127 -3.42 -4.06 -18.35
C PRO A 127 -3.84 -5.31 -19.14
N SER A 128 -4.05 -5.17 -20.46
CA SER A 128 -4.51 -6.26 -21.34
C SER A 128 -3.63 -7.50 -21.23
N ASN A 129 -2.32 -7.32 -21.40
CA ASN A 129 -1.33 -8.39 -21.30
C ASN A 129 -1.38 -9.17 -19.96
N ILE A 130 -1.72 -8.51 -18.85
CA ILE A 130 -1.83 -9.15 -17.54
C ILE A 130 -3.16 -9.86 -17.39
N ALA A 131 -4.25 -9.28 -17.90
CA ALA A 131 -5.56 -9.94 -17.94
C ALA A 131 -5.51 -11.24 -18.74
N ASP A 132 -4.82 -11.25 -19.88
CA ASP A 132 -4.66 -12.43 -20.72
C ASP A 132 -3.81 -13.50 -20.02
N LYS A 133 -2.67 -13.13 -19.44
CA LYS A 133 -1.84 -14.04 -18.62
C LYS A 133 -2.62 -14.63 -17.45
N LEU A 134 -3.44 -13.82 -16.78
CA LEU A 134 -4.25 -14.25 -15.65
C LEU A 134 -5.35 -15.23 -16.08
N LYS A 135 -6.03 -14.94 -17.19
CA LYS A 135 -7.03 -15.84 -17.78
C LYS A 135 -6.39 -17.18 -18.18
N GLN A 136 -5.25 -17.13 -18.87
CA GLN A 136 -4.49 -18.32 -19.25
C GLN A 136 -4.09 -19.14 -18.01
N TYR A 137 -3.60 -18.50 -16.96
CA TYR A 137 -3.23 -19.15 -15.71
C TYR A 137 -4.44 -19.86 -15.05
N ILE A 138 -5.60 -19.20 -14.99
CA ILE A 138 -6.83 -19.79 -14.44
C ILE A 138 -7.25 -21.04 -15.23
N THR A 139 -7.25 -20.95 -16.56
CA THR A 139 -7.65 -22.07 -17.43
C THR A 139 -6.66 -23.24 -17.34
N GLN A 140 -5.36 -22.98 -17.37
CA GLN A 140 -4.32 -24.02 -17.31
C GLN A 140 -4.33 -24.77 -15.97
N ASN A 141 -4.64 -24.08 -14.87
CA ASN A 141 -4.68 -24.69 -13.54
C ASN A 141 -6.09 -25.14 -13.14
N GLN A 142 -7.07 -25.06 -14.05
CA GLN A 142 -8.47 -25.45 -13.83
C GLN A 142 -9.06 -24.88 -12.53
N ILE A 143 -8.79 -23.60 -12.26
CA ILE A 143 -9.19 -22.97 -10.99
C ILE A 143 -10.70 -22.73 -10.99
N SER A 144 -11.41 -23.33 -10.03
CA SER A 144 -12.85 -23.13 -9.84
C SER A 144 -13.21 -21.66 -9.58
N THR A 145 -14.43 -21.27 -9.92
CA THR A 145 -14.95 -19.88 -9.83
C THR A 145 -14.80 -19.25 -8.45
N ASP A 146 -14.97 -20.04 -7.40
CA ASP A 146 -14.94 -19.61 -6.01
C ASP A 146 -13.58 -19.82 -5.32
N GLN A 147 -12.67 -20.52 -5.98
CA GLN A 147 -11.35 -20.81 -5.45
C GLN A 147 -10.43 -19.60 -5.60
N LYS A 148 -9.60 -19.37 -4.58
CA LYS A 148 -8.56 -18.33 -4.64
C LYS A 148 -7.54 -18.68 -5.72
N ILE A 149 -7.29 -17.73 -6.63
CA ILE A 149 -6.30 -17.86 -7.70
C ILE A 149 -4.90 -18.03 -7.11
N PHE A 150 -4.60 -17.25 -6.06
CA PHE A 150 -3.36 -17.33 -5.31
C PHE A 150 -3.62 -18.03 -3.99
N ASN A 151 -3.52 -19.36 -3.97
CA ASN A 151 -3.62 -20.13 -2.73
C ASN A 151 -2.36 -19.95 -1.87
N LEU A 152 -2.26 -18.80 -1.21
CA LEU A 152 -1.12 -18.35 -0.42
C LEU A 152 -1.61 -17.64 0.85
N SER A 153 -0.93 -17.92 1.96
CA SER A 153 -1.08 -17.10 3.16
C SER A 153 -0.42 -15.74 2.97
N TYR A 154 -0.83 -14.75 3.77
CA TYR A 154 -0.17 -13.44 3.79
C TYR A 154 1.34 -13.55 4.06
N ALA A 155 1.72 -14.42 5.01
CA ALA A 155 3.12 -14.67 5.34
C ALA A 155 3.87 -15.31 4.16
N GLY A 156 3.25 -16.26 3.46
CA GLY A 156 3.82 -16.91 2.27
C GLY A 156 4.07 -15.90 1.15
N ALA A 157 3.07 -15.09 0.83
CA ALA A 157 3.19 -14.06 -0.20
C ALA A 157 4.24 -13.00 0.15
N ARG A 158 4.29 -12.57 1.42
CA ARG A 158 5.33 -11.65 1.90
C ARG A 158 6.73 -12.26 1.75
N ASN A 159 6.87 -13.56 2.03
CA ASN A 159 8.15 -14.26 1.89
C ASN A 159 8.58 -14.36 0.42
N ILE A 160 7.64 -14.63 -0.49
CA ILE A 160 7.89 -14.63 -1.94
C ILE A 160 8.41 -13.27 -2.39
N ILE A 161 7.71 -12.18 -2.06
CA ILE A 161 8.11 -10.82 -2.45
C ILE A 161 9.47 -10.45 -1.86
N ARG A 162 9.72 -10.81 -0.60
CA ARG A 162 11.01 -10.57 0.06
C ARG A 162 12.13 -11.32 -0.65
N LYS A 163 11.95 -12.60 -0.96
CA LYS A 163 12.96 -13.41 -1.65
C LYS A 163 13.25 -12.87 -3.05
N ALA A 164 12.21 -12.47 -3.79
CA ALA A 164 12.34 -11.89 -5.12
C ALA A 164 13.16 -10.58 -5.09
N GLY A 165 12.91 -9.70 -4.11
CA GLY A 165 13.73 -8.50 -3.93
C GLY A 165 15.18 -8.79 -3.50
N GLN A 166 15.37 -9.75 -2.60
CA GLN A 166 16.70 -10.11 -2.08
C GLN A 166 17.65 -10.63 -3.17
N GLN A 167 17.11 -11.29 -4.21
CA GLN A 167 17.92 -11.73 -5.36
C GLN A 167 18.65 -10.58 -6.07
N LEU A 168 18.15 -9.35 -5.92
CA LEU A 168 18.75 -8.13 -6.47
C LEU A 168 19.20 -7.15 -5.38
N GLY A 169 19.41 -7.62 -4.15
CA GLY A 169 19.89 -6.80 -3.03
C GLY A 169 18.86 -5.81 -2.47
N VAL A 170 17.56 -5.99 -2.75
CA VAL A 170 16.51 -5.02 -2.40
C VAL A 170 15.57 -5.59 -1.34
N ALA A 171 15.37 -4.82 -0.27
CA ALA A 171 14.45 -5.19 0.81
C ALA A 171 12.97 -4.90 0.44
N LEU A 172 12.41 -5.66 -0.50
CA LEU A 172 11.07 -5.45 -1.04
C LEU A 172 9.96 -5.95 -0.10
N LYS A 173 8.91 -5.15 0.07
CA LYS A 173 7.67 -5.52 0.80
C LYS A 173 6.45 -5.38 -0.11
N PRO A 174 5.33 -6.06 0.18
CA PRO A 174 4.14 -5.98 -0.68
C PRO A 174 3.64 -4.55 -0.94
N HIS A 175 3.68 -3.70 0.09
CA HIS A 175 3.28 -2.31 -0.08
C HIS A 175 4.22 -1.50 -0.99
N ASP A 176 5.48 -1.91 -1.16
CA ASP A 176 6.42 -1.20 -2.04
C ASP A 176 6.06 -1.40 -3.52
N LEU A 177 5.48 -2.55 -3.90
CA LEU A 177 4.95 -2.78 -5.25
C LEU A 177 3.74 -1.87 -5.55
N ARG A 178 2.82 -1.73 -4.58
CA ARG A 178 1.70 -0.79 -4.69
C ARG A 178 2.19 0.66 -4.83
N ARG A 179 3.22 1.03 -4.06
CA ARG A 179 3.84 2.36 -4.15
C ARG A 179 4.48 2.61 -5.50
N TYR A 180 5.19 1.62 -6.01
CA TYR A 180 5.78 1.66 -7.34
C TYR A 180 4.71 1.94 -8.38
N SER A 181 3.58 1.21 -8.38
CA SER A 181 2.47 1.42 -9.31
C SER A 181 2.00 2.89 -9.34
N ALA A 182 1.77 3.49 -8.16
CA ALA A 182 1.32 4.87 -8.06
C ALA A 182 2.39 5.89 -8.49
N SER A 183 3.63 5.67 -8.06
CA SER A 183 4.74 6.57 -8.39
C SER A 183 5.08 6.52 -9.88
N PHE A 184 5.04 5.33 -10.47
CA PHE A 184 5.23 5.11 -11.89
C PHE A 184 4.16 5.83 -12.70
N ALA A 185 2.87 5.66 -12.34
CA ALA A 185 1.79 6.36 -13.01
C ALA A 185 1.91 7.89 -12.91
N SER A 186 2.20 8.41 -11.71
CA SER A 186 2.38 9.85 -11.50
C SER A 186 3.52 10.43 -12.34
N ARG A 187 4.65 9.72 -12.42
CA ARG A 187 5.83 10.13 -13.21
C ARG A 187 5.61 10.05 -14.72
N ASN A 188 4.70 9.18 -15.17
CA ASN A 188 4.28 9.10 -16.58
C ASN A 188 3.08 10.01 -16.90
N GLY A 189 2.76 10.94 -16.00
CA GLY A 189 1.77 11.97 -16.26
C GLY A 189 0.32 11.60 -16.14
N VAL A 190 0.04 10.50 -15.45
CA VAL A 190 -1.32 10.22 -15.02
C VAL A 190 -1.76 11.25 -13.98
N PRO A 191 -2.91 11.93 -14.16
CA PRO A 191 -3.41 12.91 -13.20
C PRO A 191 -3.51 12.31 -11.79
N LEU A 192 -3.17 13.12 -10.77
CA LEU A 192 -3.13 12.68 -9.38
C LEU A 192 -4.46 12.09 -8.90
N GLU A 193 -5.57 12.63 -9.39
CA GLU A 193 -6.91 12.12 -9.11
C GLU A 193 -7.08 10.69 -9.62
N VAL A 194 -6.63 10.40 -10.85
CA VAL A 194 -6.66 9.05 -11.43
C VAL A 194 -5.74 8.11 -10.64
N VAL A 195 -4.53 8.55 -10.30
CA VAL A 195 -3.62 7.76 -9.44
C VAL A 195 -4.28 7.44 -8.10
N SER A 196 -4.91 8.42 -7.47
CA SER A 196 -5.52 8.27 -6.16
C SER A 196 -6.78 7.41 -6.17
N LYS A 197 -7.71 7.67 -7.11
CA LYS A 197 -9.05 7.07 -7.11
C LYS A 197 -9.11 5.75 -7.88
N VAL A 198 -8.30 5.60 -8.93
CA VAL A 198 -8.30 4.40 -9.78
C VAL A 198 -7.21 3.40 -9.36
N ILE A 199 -5.95 3.84 -9.28
CA ILE A 199 -4.81 2.94 -8.98
C ILE A 199 -4.76 2.61 -7.48
N LEU A 200 -4.80 3.65 -6.64
CA LEU A 200 -4.66 3.50 -5.19
C LEU A 200 -5.98 3.34 -4.46
N ARG A 201 -7.12 3.62 -5.10
CA ARG A 201 -8.45 3.49 -4.47
C ARG A 201 -8.46 4.07 -3.05
N HIS A 202 -7.94 5.30 -2.93
CA HIS A 202 -7.84 6.02 -1.68
C HIS A 202 -9.10 6.85 -1.45
N GLN A 203 -9.63 6.74 -0.23
CA GLN A 203 -10.76 7.55 0.21
C GLN A 203 -10.38 9.04 0.22
N ASN A 204 -9.19 9.36 0.76
CA ASN A 204 -8.71 10.73 0.88
C ASN A 204 -7.47 10.99 0.00
N LEU A 205 -7.52 12.06 -0.80
CA LEU A 205 -6.42 12.51 -1.68
C LEU A 205 -5.14 12.87 -0.90
N VAL A 206 -5.25 13.31 0.36
CA VAL A 206 -4.09 13.63 1.23
C VAL A 206 -3.15 12.43 1.37
N THR A 207 -3.69 11.21 1.40
CA THR A 207 -2.87 9.99 1.50
C THR A 207 -2.04 9.74 0.24
N THR A 208 -2.42 10.33 -0.89
CA THR A 208 -1.76 10.17 -2.18
C THR A 208 -0.59 11.15 -2.35
N GLN A 209 -0.61 12.30 -1.65
CA GLN A 209 0.49 13.28 -1.68
C GLN A 209 1.83 12.68 -1.19
N VAL A 210 1.79 11.65 -0.34
CA VAL A 210 2.99 10.93 0.12
C VAL A 210 3.74 10.24 -1.03
N TYR A 211 3.09 10.00 -2.18
CA TYR A 211 3.70 9.36 -3.34
C TYR A 211 4.25 10.33 -4.38
N LEU A 212 4.01 11.64 -4.23
CA LEU A 212 4.51 12.66 -5.16
C LEU A 212 6.02 12.89 -5.07
N GLY A 213 6.69 12.32 -4.06
CA GLY A 213 8.15 12.39 -3.92
C GLY A 213 8.68 13.83 -3.94
N LYS A 214 9.96 13.97 -4.27
CA LYS A 214 10.53 15.22 -4.78
C LYS A 214 10.66 15.06 -6.29
N ILE A 215 10.25 16.08 -7.05
CA ILE A 215 10.43 16.15 -8.51
C ILE A 215 11.89 16.57 -8.74
N SER A 216 12.61 15.84 -9.58
CA SER A 216 13.98 16.25 -9.97
C SER A 216 13.92 17.36 -11.02
N GLU A 217 15.01 18.10 -11.18
CA GLU A 217 15.08 19.17 -12.19
C GLU A 217 14.87 18.61 -13.61
N GLU A 218 15.40 17.42 -13.91
CA GLU A 218 15.21 16.75 -15.20
C GLU A 218 13.79 16.25 -15.42
N GLU A 219 13.07 15.89 -14.35
CA GLU A 219 11.64 15.57 -14.41
C GLU A 219 10.83 16.84 -14.66
N ALA A 220 11.16 17.95 -13.99
CA ALA A 220 10.48 19.24 -14.17
C ALA A 220 10.64 19.79 -15.60
N LEU A 221 11.86 19.77 -16.15
CA LEU A 221 12.14 20.21 -17.52
C LEU A 221 11.36 19.38 -18.55
N ARG A 222 11.40 18.04 -18.44
CA ARG A 222 10.60 17.15 -19.30
C ARG A 222 9.11 17.49 -19.29
N TRP A 223 8.58 17.83 -18.12
CA TRP A 223 7.19 18.20 -17.98
C TRP A 223 6.86 19.54 -18.65
N VAL A 224 7.70 20.55 -18.44
CA VAL A 224 7.57 21.87 -19.07
C VAL A 224 7.63 21.73 -20.60
N ASP A 225 8.59 20.96 -21.13
CA ASP A 225 8.72 20.72 -22.57
C ASP A 225 7.49 19.98 -23.13
N SER A 226 6.97 18.98 -22.40
CA SER A 226 5.80 18.21 -22.83
C SER A 226 4.51 19.03 -22.91
N LEU A 227 4.42 20.12 -22.15
CA LEU A 227 3.26 21.03 -22.15
C LEU A 227 3.25 21.98 -23.36
N HIS A 228 4.43 22.28 -23.92
CA HIS A 228 4.60 23.29 -24.97
C HIS A 228 4.93 22.67 -26.34
N ASN A 229 5.28 21.38 -26.40
CA ASN A 229 5.45 20.64 -27.65
C ASN A 229 4.12 20.01 -28.14
N ARG A 230 3.11 20.85 -28.39
CA ARG A 230 1.89 20.48 -29.14
C ARG A 230 1.83 21.22 -30.47
#